data_AF-A0A523I6C9-F1
#
_entry.id   AF-A0A523I6C9-F1
#
_cell.length_a   1.000
_cell.length_b   1.000
_cell.length_c   1.000
_cell.angle_alpha   90.00
_cell.angle_beta   90.00
_cell.angle_gamma   90.00
#
_symmetry.space_group_name_H-M   'P 1'
#
loop_
_entity.id
_entity.type
_entity.pdbx_description
1 polymer ?
#
loop_
_entity_poly.entity_id
_entity_poly.type
_entity_poly.pdbx_seq_one_letter_code
_entity_poly.pdbx_strand_id
1 'polypeptide(L)'
;MAKITRFEDLICWRKAKSLVSLIYRLTREGPFSKDYPLRDQIRRAAISSMTNIAEGFSRFHKKDFIRFLDISQSSTEEVKSLLYIAFDQKYITKDLFNEVYDVANETIRITIGLLRHVKSTIETKPSKVREPKTEYKTKLNNEFLDLLDEFIHNKNH
;
A
#
# COMPACT_ATOMS: atom_id res chain seq x y z
N MET A 1 -11.08 12.93 -21.24
CA MET A 1 -10.64 11.78 -20.40
C MET A 1 -11.82 10.84 -20.21
N ALA A 2 -11.61 9.53 -20.24
CA ALA A 2 -12.67 8.57 -19.98
C ALA A 2 -13.23 8.76 -18.57
N LYS A 3 -14.56 8.68 -18.42
CA LYS A 3 -15.23 8.78 -17.13
C LYS A 3 -14.96 7.49 -16.34
N ILE A 4 -14.36 7.61 -15.16
CA ILE A 4 -14.21 6.50 -14.21
C ILE A 4 -15.59 6.22 -13.62
N THR A 5 -16.15 5.02 -13.86
CA THR A 5 -17.46 4.62 -13.34
C THR A 5 -17.38 3.34 -12.52
N ARG A 6 -16.32 2.55 -12.69
CA ARG A 6 -16.10 1.31 -11.94
C ARG A 6 -14.65 1.24 -11.43
N PHE A 7 -14.38 0.43 -10.42
CA PHE A 7 -13.03 0.32 -9.85
C PHE A 7 -12.03 -0.29 -10.84
N GLU A 8 -12.51 -1.08 -11.80
CA GLU A 8 -11.72 -1.66 -12.88
C GLU A 8 -11.15 -0.61 -13.84
N ASP A 9 -11.69 0.61 -13.82
CA ASP A 9 -11.15 1.74 -14.57
C ASP A 9 -9.90 2.33 -13.89
N LEU A 10 -9.69 2.04 -12.60
CA LEU A 10 -8.54 2.54 -11.84
C LEU A 10 -7.26 1.78 -12.23
N ILE A 11 -6.24 2.54 -12.64
CA ILE A 11 -4.93 1.98 -13.00
C ILE A 11 -4.27 1.29 -11.80
N CYS A 12 -4.38 1.87 -10.59
CA CYS A 12 -3.85 1.25 -9.37
C CYS A 12 -4.47 -0.13 -9.11
N TRP A 13 -5.78 -0.29 -9.34
CA TRP A 13 -6.45 -1.58 -9.18
C TRP A 13 -5.94 -2.61 -10.19
N ARG A 14 -5.75 -2.22 -11.47
CA ARG A 14 -5.21 -3.11 -12.51
C ARG A 14 -3.80 -3.60 -12.16
N LYS A 15 -2.96 -2.73 -11.60
CA LYS A 15 -1.61 -3.06 -11.16
C LYS A 15 -1.64 -3.96 -9.92
N ALA A 16 -2.48 -3.67 -8.92
CA ALA A 16 -2.69 -4.55 -7.78
C ALA A 16 -3.21 -5.95 -8.19
N LYS A 17 -4.13 -6.04 -9.16
CA LYS A 17 -4.58 -7.32 -9.75
C LYS A 17 -3.45 -8.10 -10.41
N SER A 18 -2.54 -7.39 -11.08
CA SER A 18 -1.35 -8.00 -11.67
C SER A 18 -0.42 -8.52 -10.57
N LEU A 19 -0.20 -7.74 -9.51
CA LEU A 19 0.58 -8.15 -8.33
C LEU A 19 0.02 -9.42 -7.68
N VAL A 20 -1.31 -9.49 -7.45
CA VAL A 20 -1.98 -10.69 -6.95
C VAL A 20 -1.66 -11.89 -7.83
N SER A 21 -1.79 -11.74 -9.15
CA SER A 21 -1.56 -12.83 -10.10
C SER A 21 -0.12 -13.34 -10.05
N LEU A 22 0.85 -12.43 -9.92
CA LEU A 22 2.27 -12.76 -9.78
C LEU A 22 2.55 -13.51 -8.47
N ILE A 23 2.02 -13.04 -7.35
CA ILE A 23 2.20 -13.71 -6.05
C ILE A 23 1.59 -15.12 -6.07
N TYR A 24 0.40 -15.29 -6.65
CA TYR A 24 -0.18 -16.62 -6.81
C TYR A 24 0.65 -17.54 -7.70
N ARG A 25 1.31 -17.00 -8.74
CA ARG A 25 2.23 -17.75 -9.59
C ARG A 25 3.46 -18.21 -8.81
N LEU A 26 4.12 -17.32 -8.08
CA LEU A 26 5.32 -17.64 -7.28
C LEU A 26 5.06 -18.67 -6.18
N THR A 27 3.86 -18.66 -5.62
CA THR A 27 3.51 -19.47 -4.45
C THR A 27 2.80 -20.78 -4.80
N ARG A 28 2.54 -21.05 -6.09
CA ARG A 28 1.78 -22.24 -6.50
C ARG A 28 2.59 -23.51 -6.41
N GLU A 29 3.89 -23.43 -6.69
CA GLU A 29 4.78 -24.58 -6.86
C GLU A 29 6.15 -24.33 -6.21
N GLY A 30 7.02 -25.34 -6.24
CA GLY A 30 8.39 -25.24 -5.71
C GLY A 30 8.51 -25.21 -4.18
N PRO A 31 9.66 -24.79 -3.64
CA PRO A 31 9.86 -24.66 -2.19
C PRO A 31 8.88 -23.68 -1.54
N PHE A 32 8.53 -22.59 -2.23
CA PHE A 32 7.64 -21.56 -1.71
C PHE A 32 6.23 -22.11 -1.42
N SER A 33 5.74 -23.07 -2.21
CA SER A 33 4.40 -23.63 -1.99
C SER A 33 4.27 -24.44 -0.70
N LYS A 34 5.40 -24.86 -0.11
CA LYS A 34 5.50 -25.71 1.09
C LYS A 34 5.65 -24.92 2.39
N ASP A 35 6.06 -23.65 2.33
CA ASP A 35 6.08 -22.75 3.49
C ASP A 35 4.71 -22.11 3.67
N TYR A 36 3.77 -22.87 4.23
CA TYR A 36 2.37 -22.44 4.41
C TYR A 36 2.25 -21.07 5.12
N PRO A 37 2.95 -20.80 6.25
CA PRO A 37 2.88 -19.50 6.90
C PRO A 37 3.26 -18.32 6.00
N LEU A 38 4.44 -18.36 5.36
CA LEU A 38 4.91 -17.27 4.53
C LEU A 38 4.04 -17.11 3.27
N ARG A 39 3.72 -18.24 2.64
CA ARG A 39 2.88 -18.32 1.45
C ARG A 39 1.50 -17.72 1.67
N ASP A 40 0.86 -18.04 2.79
CA ASP A 40 -0.49 -17.57 3.09
C ASP A 40 -0.49 -16.11 3.54
N GLN A 41 0.58 -15.63 4.20
CA GLN A 41 0.72 -14.22 4.53
C GLN A 41 0.91 -13.35 3.28
N ILE A 42 1.84 -13.71 2.39
CA ILE A 42 2.08 -12.90 1.18
C ILE A 42 0.89 -12.88 0.23
N ARG A 43 0.13 -13.99 0.14
CA ARG A 43 -1.13 -14.04 -0.61
C ARG A 43 -2.19 -13.11 0.00
N ARG A 44 -2.37 -13.12 1.33
CA ARG A 44 -3.33 -12.23 2.00
C ARG A 44 -2.96 -10.77 1.80
N ALA A 45 -1.69 -10.40 1.93
CA ALA A 45 -1.21 -9.04 1.68
C ALA A 45 -1.49 -8.61 0.24
N ALA A 46 -1.17 -9.47 -0.74
CA ALA A 46 -1.43 -9.19 -2.15
C ALA A 46 -2.93 -9.01 -2.43
N ILE A 47 -3.79 -9.91 -1.93
CA ILE A 47 -5.25 -9.80 -2.08
C ILE A 47 -5.74 -8.49 -1.49
N SER A 48 -5.32 -8.17 -0.26
CA SER A 48 -5.67 -6.95 0.46
C SER A 48 -5.30 -5.69 -0.34
N SER A 49 -4.15 -5.68 -1.02
CA SER A 49 -3.74 -4.55 -1.86
C SER A 49 -4.77 -4.24 -2.96
N MET A 50 -5.37 -5.27 -3.56
CA MET A 50 -6.35 -5.15 -4.64
C MET A 50 -7.76 -4.90 -4.10
N THR A 51 -8.19 -5.67 -3.09
CA THR A 51 -9.57 -5.61 -2.59
C THR A 51 -9.88 -4.30 -1.88
N ASN A 52 -8.91 -3.73 -1.15
CA ASN A 52 -9.11 -2.43 -0.52
C ASN A 52 -9.32 -1.29 -1.54
N ILE A 53 -8.71 -1.35 -2.72
CA ILE A 53 -8.97 -0.34 -3.77
C ILE A 53 -10.43 -0.42 -4.25
N ALA A 54 -10.91 -1.64 -4.51
CA ALA A 54 -12.28 -1.86 -4.96
C ALA A 54 -13.31 -1.50 -3.88
N GLU A 55 -13.05 -1.89 -2.63
CA GLU A 55 -13.90 -1.56 -1.49
C GLU A 55 -13.91 -0.06 -1.20
N GLY A 56 -12.75 0.60 -1.29
CA GLY A 56 -12.65 2.05 -1.15
C GLY A 56 -13.42 2.79 -2.23
N PHE A 57 -13.36 2.32 -3.48
CA PHE A 57 -14.06 2.92 -4.60
C PHE A 57 -15.59 2.85 -4.46
N SER A 58 -16.12 1.82 -3.79
CA SER A 58 -17.57 1.71 -3.54
C SER A 58 -18.06 2.58 -2.38
N ARG A 59 -17.17 3.24 -1.63
CA ARG A 59 -17.55 4.10 -0.51
C ARG A 59 -18.16 5.42 -0.99
N PHE A 60 -19.19 5.86 -0.27
CA PHE A 60 -19.87 7.13 -0.56
C PHE A 60 -19.01 8.36 -0.21
N HIS A 61 -18.25 8.29 0.90
CA HIS A 61 -17.44 9.42 1.35
C HIS A 61 -15.98 9.29 0.90
N LYS A 62 -15.44 10.39 0.36
CA LYS A 62 -14.04 10.47 -0.09
C LYS A 62 -13.02 10.19 1.03
N LYS A 63 -13.34 10.53 2.29
CA LYS A 63 -12.49 10.24 3.46
C LYS A 63 -12.30 8.73 3.66
N ASP A 64 -13.37 7.96 3.48
CA ASP A 64 -13.29 6.50 3.56
C ASP A 64 -12.44 5.96 2.41
N PHE A 65 -12.66 6.46 1.19
CA PHE A 65 -11.85 6.03 0.04
C PHE A 65 -10.35 6.27 0.29
N ILE A 66 -9.97 7.42 0.84
CA ILE A 66 -8.57 7.71 1.23
C ILE A 66 -8.03 6.66 2.21
N ARG A 67 -8.79 6.30 3.25
CA ARG A 67 -8.39 5.27 4.22
C ARG A 67 -8.14 3.92 3.53
N PHE A 68 -9.01 3.53 2.63
CA PHE A 68 -8.86 2.28 1.87
C PHE A 68 -7.66 2.30 0.92
N LEU A 69 -7.35 3.43 0.29
CA LEU A 69 -6.14 3.57 -0.52
C LEU A 69 -4.86 3.48 0.33
N ASP A 70 -4.89 4.00 1.56
CA ASP A 70 -3.79 3.92 2.52
C ASP A 70 -3.53 2.47 2.96
N ILE A 71 -4.59 1.73 3.28
CA ILE A 71 -4.52 0.29 3.59
C ILE A 71 -3.97 -0.48 2.38
N SER A 72 -4.45 -0.19 1.17
CA SER A 72 -3.96 -0.84 -0.06
C SER A 72 -2.45 -0.63 -0.27
N GLN A 73 -1.96 0.59 -0.07
CA GLN A 73 -0.53 0.89 -0.16
C GLN A 73 0.26 0.15 0.93
N SER A 74 -0.22 0.15 2.18
CA SER A 74 0.41 -0.56 3.29
C SER A 74 0.49 -2.07 3.04
N SER A 75 -0.58 -2.69 2.54
CA SER A 75 -0.56 -4.11 2.15
C SER A 75 0.41 -4.39 0.99
N THR A 76 0.62 -3.43 0.10
CA THR A 76 1.62 -3.57 -0.98
C THR A 76 3.05 -3.51 -0.45
N GLU A 77 3.32 -2.67 0.56
CA GLU A 77 4.61 -2.67 1.26
C GLU A 77 4.84 -3.98 2.03
N GLU A 78 3.79 -4.56 2.63
CA GLU A 78 3.89 -5.88 3.26
C GLU A 78 4.30 -6.96 2.24
N VAL A 79 3.75 -6.95 1.02
CA VAL A 79 4.20 -7.84 -0.06
C VAL A 79 5.70 -7.69 -0.32
N LYS A 80 6.22 -6.46 -0.40
CA LYS A 80 7.66 -6.19 -0.61
C LYS A 80 8.51 -6.74 0.52
N SER A 81 8.10 -6.55 1.77
CA SER A 81 8.79 -7.08 2.94
C SER A 81 8.84 -8.62 2.92
N LEU A 82 7.72 -9.28 2.61
CA LEU A 82 7.66 -10.75 2.54
C LEU A 82 8.41 -11.33 1.33
N LEU A 83 8.56 -10.57 0.23
CA LEU A 83 9.40 -10.96 -0.90
C LEU A 83 10.88 -11.07 -0.52
N TYR A 84 11.39 -10.21 0.36
CA TYR A 84 12.76 -10.34 0.85
C TYR A 84 12.96 -11.66 1.60
N ILE A 85 12.01 -12.03 2.47
CA ILE A 85 12.05 -13.32 3.17
C ILE A 85 12.06 -14.48 2.16
N ALA A 86 11.17 -14.45 1.16
CA ALA A 86 11.14 -15.48 0.13
C ALA A 86 12.45 -15.58 -0.67
N PHE A 87 13.09 -14.45 -0.95
CA PHE A 87 14.38 -14.40 -1.63
C PHE A 87 15.52 -14.93 -0.76
N ASP A 88 15.58 -14.55 0.52
CA ASP A 88 16.61 -14.99 1.47
C ASP A 88 16.51 -16.51 1.75
N GLN A 89 15.29 -17.05 1.78
CA GLN A 89 15.04 -18.49 1.85
C GLN A 89 15.31 -19.22 0.52
N LYS A 90 15.76 -18.51 -0.53
CA LYS A 90 16.03 -19.02 -1.88
C LYS A 90 14.81 -19.68 -2.53
N TYR A 91 13.61 -19.23 -2.18
CA TYR A 91 12.37 -19.72 -2.77
C TYR A 91 12.09 -19.12 -4.15
N ILE A 92 12.64 -17.94 -4.43
CA ILE A 92 12.54 -17.23 -5.70
C ILE A 92 13.92 -16.77 -6.16
N THR A 93 14.10 -16.62 -7.48
CA THR A 93 15.32 -16.07 -8.07
C THR A 93 15.34 -14.54 -7.95
N LYS A 94 16.51 -13.94 -8.17
CA LYS A 94 16.66 -12.48 -8.21
C LYS A 94 15.80 -11.83 -9.30
N ASP A 95 15.65 -12.48 -10.45
CA ASP A 95 14.82 -11.98 -11.55
C ASP A 95 13.34 -11.96 -11.18
N LEU A 96 12.85 -13.05 -10.55
CA LEU A 96 11.48 -13.11 -10.05
C LEU A 96 11.24 -12.12 -8.91
N PHE A 97 12.24 -11.91 -8.04
CA PHE A 97 12.17 -10.88 -7.02
C PHE A 97 11.99 -9.50 -7.67
N ASN A 98 12.85 -9.12 -8.61
CA ASN A 98 12.80 -7.82 -9.27
C ASN A 98 11.49 -7.61 -10.02
N GLU A 99 11.01 -8.62 -10.77
CA GLU A 99 9.73 -8.56 -11.51
C GLU A 99 8.57 -8.15 -10.59
N VAL A 100 8.44 -8.82 -9.44
CA VAL A 100 7.33 -8.58 -8.52
C VAL A 100 7.54 -7.29 -7.75
N TYR A 101 8.78 -6.99 -7.34
CA TYR A 101 9.13 -5.78 -6.61
C TYR A 101 8.82 -4.51 -7.43
N ASP A 102 9.11 -4.53 -8.73
CA ASP A 102 8.81 -3.43 -9.64
C ASP A 102 7.30 -3.21 -9.81
N VAL A 103 6.53 -4.30 -9.95
CA VAL A 103 5.06 -4.23 -10.00
C VAL A 103 4.48 -3.69 -8.69
N ALA A 104 5.04 -4.09 -7.54
CA ALA A 104 4.63 -3.56 -6.25
C ALA A 104 4.94 -2.06 -6.12
N ASN A 105 6.14 -1.61 -6.51
CA ASN A 105 6.51 -0.19 -6.52
C ASN A 105 5.63 0.66 -7.43
N GLU A 106 5.30 0.15 -8.61
CA GLU A 106 4.38 0.81 -9.53
C GLU A 106 2.97 0.90 -8.94
N THR A 107 2.49 -0.19 -8.31
CA THR A 107 1.20 -0.21 -7.61
C THR A 107 1.15 0.87 -6.53
N ILE A 108 2.18 0.94 -5.67
CA ILE A 108 2.31 1.98 -4.61
C ILE A 108 2.29 3.38 -5.22
N ARG A 109 3.12 3.64 -6.22
CA ARG A 109 3.24 4.97 -6.84
C ARG A 109 1.89 5.46 -7.38
N ILE A 110 1.15 4.60 -8.08
CA ILE A 110 -0.14 4.97 -8.69
C ILE A 110 -1.22 5.12 -7.61
N THR A 111 -1.24 4.24 -6.61
CA THR A 111 -2.16 4.33 -5.46
C THR A 111 -1.95 5.63 -4.68
N ILE A 112 -0.70 5.99 -4.37
CA ILE A 112 -0.36 7.25 -3.70
C ILE A 112 -0.74 8.45 -4.56
N GLY A 113 -0.51 8.39 -5.88
CA GLY A 113 -0.93 9.44 -6.81
C GLY A 113 -2.44 9.70 -6.76
N LEU A 114 -3.24 8.63 -6.79
CA LEU A 114 -4.69 8.73 -6.65
C LEU A 114 -5.09 9.25 -5.26
N LEU A 115 -4.47 8.74 -4.19
CA LEU A 115 -4.73 9.17 -2.82
C LEU A 115 -4.50 10.68 -2.66
N ARG A 116 -3.37 11.20 -3.14
CA ARG A 116 -3.04 12.64 -3.11
C ARG A 116 -4.06 13.45 -3.90
N HIS A 117 -4.45 12.97 -5.08
CA HIS A 117 -5.49 13.61 -5.88
C HIS A 117 -6.81 13.68 -5.10
N VAL A 118 -7.31 12.57 -4.55
CA VAL A 118 -8.56 12.54 -3.79
C VAL A 118 -8.49 13.46 -2.57
N LYS A 119 -7.38 13.45 -1.81
CA LYS A 119 -7.13 14.36 -0.68
C LYS A 119 -7.27 15.83 -1.10
N SER A 120 -6.60 16.23 -2.18
CA SER A 120 -6.67 17.61 -2.68
C SER A 120 -8.11 18.05 -3.00
N THR A 121 -8.96 17.15 -3.53
CA THR A 121 -10.36 17.49 -3.83
C THR A 121 -11.26 17.70 -2.62
N ILE A 122 -10.80 17.32 -1.43
CA ILE A 122 -11.48 17.60 -0.15
C ILE A 122 -10.96 18.92 0.41
N GLU A 123 -9.65 19.16 0.35
CA GLU A 123 -8.98 20.36 0.88
C GLU A 123 -9.32 21.64 0.08
N THR A 124 -9.57 21.53 -1.22
CA THR A 124 -9.95 22.68 -2.06
C THR A 124 -11.41 23.13 -1.89
N LYS A 125 -12.22 22.47 -1.06
CA LYS A 125 -13.52 23.02 -0.61
C LYS A 125 -13.28 23.88 0.62
N PRO A 126 -13.37 25.22 0.56
CA PRO A 126 -13.28 26.04 1.76
C PRO A 126 -14.47 25.71 2.66
N SER A 127 -14.20 25.04 3.78
CA SER A 127 -15.10 25.05 4.92
C SER A 127 -15.28 26.52 5.32
N LYS A 128 -16.49 27.06 5.17
CA LYS A 128 -16.90 28.29 5.88
C LYS A 128 -17.05 27.97 7.37
N VAL A 129 -15.98 27.57 8.04
CA VAL A 129 -15.86 27.52 9.48
C VAL A 129 -14.42 27.91 9.81
N ARG A 130 -14.25 29.11 10.37
CA ARG A 130 -12.97 29.55 10.93
C ARG A 130 -12.77 28.77 12.23
N GLU A 131 -11.85 27.82 12.24
CA GLU A 131 -11.33 27.26 13.50
C GLU A 131 -10.16 28.12 13.99
N PRO A 132 -10.10 28.44 15.29
CA PRO A 132 -8.96 29.13 15.86
C PRO A 132 -7.71 28.24 15.80
N LYS A 133 -6.59 28.80 15.33
CA LYS A 133 -5.30 28.12 15.31
C LYS A 133 -4.84 27.83 16.75
N THR A 134 -4.87 26.58 17.19
CA THR A 134 -4.25 26.16 18.46
C THR A 134 -2.89 25.51 18.21
N GLU A 135 -1.87 25.96 18.95
CA GLU A 135 -0.45 25.56 18.89
C GLU A 135 -0.16 24.09 19.22
N TYR A 136 -1.16 23.33 19.70
CA TYR A 136 -1.00 21.94 20.11
C TYR A 136 -0.63 20.97 18.97
N LYS A 137 -1.06 21.22 17.74
CA LYS A 137 -0.79 20.31 16.61
C LYS A 137 0.68 20.34 16.15
N THR A 138 1.37 21.45 16.33
CA THR A 138 2.76 21.61 15.89
C THR A 138 3.74 20.90 16.83
N LYS A 139 3.46 20.88 18.14
CA LYS A 139 4.29 20.18 19.14
C LYS A 139 4.25 18.67 18.98
N LEU A 140 3.06 18.09 18.77
CA LEU A 140 2.90 16.63 18.66
C LEU A 140 3.66 16.03 17.45
N ASN A 141 3.75 16.77 16.34
CA ASN A 141 4.44 16.31 15.14
C ASN A 141 5.96 16.28 15.30
N ASN A 142 6.52 17.22 16.06
CA ASN A 142 7.97 17.29 16.25
C ASN A 142 8.45 16.22 17.23
N GLU A 143 7.73 16.03 18.36
CA GLU A 143 8.06 14.98 19.34
C GLU A 143 7.97 13.56 18.75
N PHE A 144 7.02 13.32 17.83
CA PHE A 144 6.88 12.03 17.17
C PHE A 144 8.01 11.72 16.17
N LEU A 145 8.51 12.74 15.46
CA LEU A 145 9.63 12.58 14.52
C LEU A 145 10.95 12.33 15.27
N ASP A 146 11.18 13.03 16.37
CA ASP A 146 12.36 12.82 17.22
C ASP A 146 12.39 11.40 17.81
N LEU A 147 11.24 10.88 18.25
CA LEU A 147 11.10 9.49 18.73
C LEU A 147 11.40 8.43 17.66
N LEU A 148 11.02 8.70 16.40
CA LEU A 148 11.32 7.80 15.29
C LEU A 148 12.81 7.79 14.96
N ASP A 149 13.46 8.95 14.97
CA ASP A 149 14.90 9.06 14.70
C ASP A 149 15.73 8.37 15.79
N GLU A 150 15.38 8.55 17.07
CA GLU A 150 16.00 7.81 18.18
C GLU A 150 15.85 6.29 18.00
N PHE A 151 14.65 5.80 17.65
CA PHE A 151 14.42 4.37 17.47
C PHE A 151 15.21 3.77 16.30
N ILE A 152 15.40 4.52 15.22
CA ILE A 152 16.19 4.10 14.05
C ILE A 152 17.68 4.04 14.38
N HIS A 153 18.18 4.97 15.22
CA HIS A 153 19.62 5.10 15.49
C HIS A 153 20.10 4.28 16.69
N ASN A 154 19.19 3.79 17.56
CA ASN A 154 19.55 3.08 18.79
C ASN A 154 19.54 1.53 18.67
N LYS A 155 19.86 0.99 17.48
CA LYS A 155 20.05 -0.46 17.25
C LYS A 155 21.49 -0.85 16.89
N ASN A 156 22.47 -0.28 17.60
CA ASN A 156 23.88 -0.68 17.49
C ASN A 156 24.58 -0.75 18.86
N HIS A 157 23.95 -1.37 19.86
CA HIS A 157 24.62 -1.89 21.04
C HIS A 157 23.95 -3.18 21.52
#